data_AF-A0A7S3PM94-F1
#
_entry.id   AF-A0A7S3PM94-F1
#
_cell.length_a   1.000
_cell.length_b   1.000
_cell.length_c   1.000
_cell.angle_alpha   90.00
_cell.angle_beta   90.00
_cell.angle_gamma   90.00
#
_symmetry.space_group_name_H-M   'P 1'
#
loop_
_entity.id
_entity.type
_entity.pdbx_description
1 polymer ?
#
loop_
_entity_poly.entity_id
_entity_poly.type
_entity_poly.pdbx_seq_one_letter_code
_entity_poly.pdbx_strand_id
1 'polypeptide(L)'
;MTRDIAPRLGWQKPALIHSKFFPALTGTNTKMSASNTSTTIYLTDTPEEIQSKINKHAFSGGGETLEEHRKNGANLEIDIPYLWLQFFLDDDEKLAHVAEEYGAGRMLTGEVKEELGKRLTEIMLNHQAAKSGVTDEVVHEYMKIRPLRFKR
;
A
#
# COMPACT_ATOMS: atom_id res chain seq x y z
N MET A 1 22.26 13.43 11.45
CA MET A 1 22.29 13.46 12.93
C MET A 1 22.87 12.19 13.55
N THR A 2 22.16 11.06 13.66
CA THR A 2 22.66 9.88 14.41
C THR A 2 23.96 9.31 13.85
N ARG A 3 24.12 9.27 12.52
CA ARG A 3 25.35 8.83 11.84
C ARG A 3 26.56 9.73 12.13
N ASP A 4 26.34 11.00 12.47
CA ASP A 4 27.40 11.98 12.73
C ASP A 4 27.94 11.85 14.16
N ILE A 5 27.07 11.42 15.09
CA ILE A 5 27.40 11.24 16.51
C ILE A 5 28.06 9.89 16.78
N ALA A 6 27.62 8.81 16.10
CA ALA A 6 28.07 7.44 16.35
C ALA A 6 29.61 7.26 16.47
N PRO A 7 30.45 7.80 15.56
CA PRO A 7 31.91 7.64 15.67
C PRO A 7 32.51 8.31 16.91
N ARG A 8 31.92 9.41 17.39
CA ARG A 8 32.38 10.13 18.58
C ARG A 8 32.17 9.31 19.86
N LEU A 9 31.24 8.35 19.81
CA LEU A 9 30.93 7.41 20.88
C LEU A 9 31.64 6.05 20.69
N GLY A 10 32.50 5.91 19.68
CA GLY A 10 33.13 4.62 19.33
C GLY A 10 32.17 3.60 18.73
N TRP A 11 31.00 4.03 18.22
CA TRP A 11 29.99 3.15 17.64
C TRP A 11 30.04 3.14 16.11
N GLN A 12 29.56 2.05 15.52
CA GLN A 12 29.36 1.97 14.07
C GLN A 12 28.20 2.88 13.64
N LYS A 13 28.36 3.50 12.46
CA LYS A 13 27.28 4.30 11.88
C LYS A 13 26.13 3.38 11.47
N PRO A 14 24.87 3.72 11.78
CA PRO A 14 23.74 2.93 11.30
C PRO A 14 23.63 3.02 9.78
N ALA A 15 23.38 1.87 9.14
CA ALA A 15 22.93 1.80 7.75
C ALA A 15 21.45 2.20 7.65
N LEU A 16 21.03 2.69 6.49
CA LEU A 16 19.66 3.15 6.24
C LEU A 16 19.17 2.59 4.91
N ILE A 17 17.92 2.14 4.88
CA ILE A 17 17.17 1.78 3.68
C ILE A 17 15.95 2.71 3.64
N HIS A 18 15.80 3.50 2.57
CA HIS A 18 14.70 4.46 2.42
C HIS A 18 13.64 3.90 1.47
N SER A 19 12.37 3.96 1.88
CA SER A 19 11.23 3.62 1.04
C SER A 19 10.51 4.87 0.55
N LYS A 20 9.79 4.74 -0.58
CA LYS A 20 8.82 5.76 -1.02
C LYS A 20 7.58 5.70 -0.12
N PHE A 21 6.88 6.83 -0.02
CA PHE A 21 5.59 6.86 0.68
C PHE A 21 4.48 6.27 -0.18
N PHE A 22 3.50 5.65 0.49
CA PHE A 22 2.20 5.39 -0.13
C PHE A 22 1.47 6.72 -0.35
N PRO A 23 1.03 7.01 -1.59
CA PRO A 23 0.23 8.20 -1.85
C PRO A 23 -1.14 8.06 -1.19
N ALA A 24 -1.76 9.19 -0.84
CA ALA A 24 -3.13 9.20 -0.33
C ALA A 24 -4.12 8.72 -1.40
N LEU A 25 -5.27 8.17 -0.98
CA LEU A 25 -6.29 7.72 -1.93
C LEU A 25 -6.71 8.84 -2.90
N THR A 26 -6.77 10.07 -2.43
CA THR A 26 -7.24 11.22 -3.21
C THR A 26 -6.23 11.78 -4.21
N GLY A 27 -4.97 11.32 -4.22
CA GLY A 27 -3.96 11.81 -5.16
C GLY A 27 -2.52 11.69 -4.68
N THR A 28 -1.59 11.96 -5.59
CA THR A 28 -0.14 11.69 -5.43
C THR A 28 0.61 12.74 -4.62
N ASN A 29 0.04 13.95 -4.47
CA ASN A 29 0.70 15.08 -3.81
C ASN A 29 0.74 14.98 -2.27
N THR A 30 -0.01 14.05 -1.69
CA THR A 30 -0.08 13.87 -0.24
C THR A 30 0.20 12.42 0.15
N LYS A 31 0.79 12.26 1.34
CA LYS A 31 0.97 10.95 1.98
C LYS A 31 -0.34 10.56 2.67
N MET A 32 -0.67 9.27 2.65
CA MET A 32 -1.74 8.73 3.49
C MET A 32 -1.53 9.10 4.98
N SER A 33 -2.57 9.66 5.60
CA SER A 33 -2.54 10.10 6.99
C SER A 33 -3.80 9.66 7.72
N ALA A 34 -3.61 9.05 8.90
CA ALA A 34 -4.69 8.63 9.79
C ALA A 34 -5.60 9.78 10.27
N SER A 35 -5.26 11.04 9.99
CA SER A 35 -6.06 12.21 10.32
C SER A 35 -7.37 12.33 9.53
N ASN A 36 -7.50 11.66 8.38
CA ASN A 36 -8.75 11.64 7.61
C ASN A 36 -9.22 10.20 7.38
N THR A 37 -10.28 9.82 8.10
CA THR A 37 -10.80 8.46 8.13
C THR A 37 -11.42 8.01 6.80
N SER A 38 -11.97 8.95 6.03
CA SER A 38 -12.64 8.65 4.75
C SER A 38 -11.67 8.30 3.62
N THR A 39 -10.41 8.74 3.72
CA THR A 39 -9.40 8.62 2.64
C THR A 39 -8.24 7.68 3.00
N THR A 40 -8.35 7.01 4.15
CA THR A 40 -7.35 6.08 4.67
C THR A 40 -7.93 4.68 4.74
N ILE A 41 -7.21 3.72 4.18
CA ILE A 41 -7.48 2.29 4.40
C ILE A 41 -6.82 1.90 5.73
N TYR A 42 -7.62 1.59 6.74
CA TYR A 42 -7.11 1.13 8.03
C TYR A 42 -6.96 -0.38 8.07
N LEU A 43 -6.06 -0.86 8.92
CA LEU A 43 -5.88 -2.30 9.16
C LEU A 43 -7.09 -2.99 9.81
N THR A 44 -8.08 -2.20 10.22
CA THR A 44 -9.33 -2.63 10.85
C THR A 44 -10.54 -2.52 9.92
N ASP A 45 -10.36 -1.97 8.71
CA ASP A 45 -11.46 -1.82 7.77
C ASP A 45 -12.00 -3.19 7.35
N THR A 46 -13.31 -3.27 7.11
CA THR A 46 -13.95 -4.46 6.52
C THR A 46 -13.71 -4.52 5.01
N PRO A 47 -13.89 -5.70 4.37
CA PRO A 47 -13.82 -5.81 2.91
C PRO A 47 -14.72 -4.81 2.17
N GLU A 48 -15.92 -4.56 2.68
CA GLU A 48 -16.89 -3.63 2.11
C GLU A 48 -16.40 -2.17 2.24
N GLU A 49 -15.80 -1.82 3.39
CA GLU A 49 -15.22 -0.50 3.61
C GLU A 49 -14.03 -0.25 2.69
N ILE A 50 -13.15 -1.24 2.52
CA ILE A 50 -11.99 -1.16 1.60
C ILE A 50 -12.48 -0.89 0.17
N GLN A 51 -13.42 -1.70 -0.33
CA GLN A 51 -13.94 -1.54 -1.68
C GLN A 51 -14.67 -0.21 -1.85
N SER A 52 -15.48 0.20 -0.87
CA SER A 52 -16.20 1.48 -0.88
C SER A 52 -15.23 2.66 -0.93
N LYS A 53 -14.16 2.65 -0.14
CA LYS A 53 -13.15 3.71 -0.10
C LYS A 53 -12.36 3.78 -1.41
N ILE A 54 -11.94 2.64 -1.98
CA ILE A 54 -11.26 2.61 -3.29
C ILE A 54 -12.19 3.16 -4.38
N ASN A 55 -13.42 2.67 -4.44
CA ASN A 55 -14.35 3.06 -5.50
C ASN A 55 -14.67 4.55 -5.45
N LYS A 56 -14.92 5.10 -4.26
CA LYS A 56 -15.35 6.49 -4.08
C LYS A 56 -14.22 7.51 -4.01
N HIS A 57 -13.07 7.14 -3.47
CA HIS A 57 -12.03 8.11 -3.08
C HIS A 57 -10.69 7.89 -3.77
N ALA A 58 -10.43 6.72 -4.36
CA ALA A 58 -9.20 6.52 -5.11
C ALA A 58 -9.24 7.34 -6.41
N PHE A 59 -8.31 8.29 -6.51
CA PHE A 59 -8.14 9.14 -7.70
C PHE A 59 -7.72 8.28 -8.89
N SER A 60 -8.40 8.51 -10.02
CA SER A 60 -8.21 7.77 -11.28
C SER A 60 -7.44 8.63 -12.28
N GLY A 61 -6.48 8.01 -12.95
CA GLY A 61 -5.82 8.59 -14.13
C GLY A 61 -6.51 8.24 -15.46
N GLY A 62 -7.58 7.45 -15.45
CA GLY A 62 -8.40 7.13 -16.63
C GLY A 62 -9.28 8.31 -17.09
N GLY A 63 -9.64 8.32 -18.38
CA GLY A 63 -10.52 9.33 -18.97
C GLY A 63 -11.90 9.43 -18.30
N GLU A 64 -12.51 10.61 -18.33
CA GLU A 64 -13.77 10.88 -17.63
C GLU A 64 -14.95 10.13 -18.26
N THR A 65 -14.86 9.88 -19.57
CA THR A 65 -15.85 9.12 -20.34
C THR A 65 -15.23 7.85 -20.89
N LEU A 66 -16.08 6.85 -21.14
CA LEU A 66 -15.64 5.59 -21.77
C LEU A 66 -14.96 5.85 -23.12
N GLU A 67 -15.50 6.73 -23.96
CA GLU A 67 -14.93 7.04 -25.28
C GLU A 67 -13.54 7.66 -25.16
N GLU A 68 -13.37 8.62 -24.25
CA GLU A 68 -12.07 9.25 -24.01
C GLU A 68 -11.06 8.23 -23.49
N HIS A 69 -11.46 7.40 -22.53
CA HIS A 69 -10.59 6.39 -21.96
C HIS A 69 -10.21 5.32 -23.00
N ARG A 70 -11.13 4.85 -23.84
CA ARG A 70 -10.81 3.93 -24.96
C ARG A 70 -9.86 4.56 -25.98
N LYS A 71 -9.92 5.87 -26.17
CA LYS A 71 -9.10 6.59 -27.15
C LYS A 71 -7.70 6.93 -26.63
N ASN A 72 -7.60 7.37 -25.38
CA ASN A 72 -6.39 7.96 -24.81
C ASN A 72 -5.76 7.11 -23.70
N GLY A 73 -6.45 6.09 -23.19
CA GLY A 73 -6.00 5.26 -22.10
C GLY A 73 -6.08 5.92 -20.72
N ALA A 74 -5.27 5.44 -19.79
CA ALA A 74 -5.10 6.02 -18.46
C ALA A 74 -3.67 6.51 -18.23
N ASN A 75 -3.56 7.62 -17.49
CA ASN A 75 -2.27 8.10 -17.00
C ASN A 75 -1.87 7.36 -15.72
N LEU A 76 -0.96 6.39 -15.87
CA LEU A 76 -0.48 5.54 -14.79
C LEU A 76 0.36 6.27 -13.73
N GLU A 77 0.93 7.44 -14.05
CA GLU A 77 1.77 8.20 -13.10
C GLU A 77 0.96 8.85 -11.98
N ILE A 78 -0.32 9.07 -12.23
CA ILE A 78 -1.24 9.75 -11.30
C ILE A 78 -2.35 8.83 -10.78
N ASP A 79 -2.54 7.65 -11.39
CA ASP A 79 -3.58 6.71 -11.01
C ASP A 79 -3.27 5.99 -9.70
N ILE A 80 -4.03 6.31 -8.65
CA ILE A 80 -3.77 5.76 -7.31
C ILE A 80 -3.99 4.25 -7.23
N PRO A 81 -5.07 3.68 -7.82
CA PRO A 81 -5.23 2.24 -7.87
C PRO A 81 -4.02 1.50 -8.44
N TYR A 82 -3.52 1.92 -9.61
CA TYR A 82 -2.35 1.33 -10.23
C TYR A 82 -1.07 1.56 -9.42
N LEU A 83 -0.84 2.78 -8.91
CA LEU A 83 0.32 3.06 -8.06
C LEU A 83 0.34 2.17 -6.82
N TRP A 84 -0.81 1.85 -6.23
CA TRP A 84 -0.90 0.94 -5.09
C TRP A 84 -0.69 -0.52 -5.48
N LEU A 85 -1.16 -0.95 -6.66
CA LEU A 85 -0.87 -2.29 -7.17
C LEU A 85 0.64 -2.54 -7.27
N GLN A 86 1.45 -1.55 -7.63
CA GLN A 86 2.92 -1.67 -7.63
C GLN A 86 3.54 -2.02 -6.27
N PHE A 87 2.85 -1.75 -5.16
CA PHE A 87 3.32 -2.08 -3.82
C PHE A 87 2.80 -3.42 -3.31
N PHE A 88 1.61 -3.82 -3.75
CA PHE A 88 0.87 -4.94 -3.13
C PHE A 88 0.73 -6.15 -4.04
N LEU A 89 0.81 -5.99 -5.35
CA LEU A 89 0.75 -7.10 -6.30
C LEU A 89 2.14 -7.71 -6.46
N ASP A 90 2.30 -8.96 -6.03
CA ASP A 90 3.59 -9.67 -6.06
C ASP A 90 3.91 -10.28 -7.43
N ASP A 91 2.93 -10.29 -8.35
CA ASP A 91 3.04 -10.84 -9.70
C ASP A 91 3.40 -9.74 -10.70
N ASP A 92 4.69 -9.68 -11.05
CA ASP A 92 5.24 -8.69 -11.98
C ASP A 92 4.64 -8.81 -13.40
N GLU A 93 4.32 -10.01 -13.87
CA GLU A 93 3.72 -10.22 -15.20
C GLU A 93 2.30 -9.68 -15.22
N LYS A 94 1.52 -9.96 -14.17
CA LYS A 94 0.18 -9.41 -14.02
C LYS A 94 0.20 -7.89 -13.88
N LEU A 95 1.13 -7.33 -13.12
CA LEU A 95 1.29 -5.88 -12.98
C LEU A 95 1.62 -5.21 -14.32
N ALA A 96 2.53 -5.80 -15.10
CA ALA A 96 2.87 -5.33 -16.43
C ALA A 96 1.67 -5.39 -17.39
N HIS A 97 0.88 -6.48 -17.33
CA HIS A 97 -0.35 -6.61 -18.12
C HIS A 97 -1.37 -5.53 -17.77
N VAL A 98 -1.60 -5.25 -16.48
CA VAL A 98 -2.49 -4.16 -16.05
C VAL A 98 -1.98 -2.82 -16.57
N ALA A 99 -0.67 -2.56 -16.50
CA ALA A 99 -0.07 -1.33 -17.02
C ALA A 99 -0.33 -1.16 -18.53
N GLU A 100 -0.13 -2.22 -19.31
CA GLU A 100 -0.34 -2.20 -20.76
C GLU A 100 -1.82 -2.00 -21.11
N GLU A 101 -2.71 -2.83 -20.57
CA GLU A 101 -4.13 -2.80 -20.91
C GLU A 101 -4.80 -1.51 -20.44
N TYR A 102 -4.49 -1.04 -19.23
CA TYR A 102 -5.09 0.18 -18.68
C TYR A 102 -4.50 1.43 -19.34
N GLY A 103 -3.18 1.45 -19.56
CA GLY A 103 -2.49 2.52 -20.28
C GLY A 103 -2.95 2.64 -21.74
N ALA A 104 -3.37 1.55 -22.37
CA ALA A 104 -3.95 1.53 -23.71
C ALA A 104 -5.48 1.74 -23.75
N GLY A 105 -6.14 1.85 -22.59
CA GLY A 105 -7.59 2.04 -22.50
C GLY A 105 -8.42 0.80 -22.78
N ARG A 106 -7.81 -0.39 -22.78
CA ARG A 106 -8.48 -1.70 -22.96
C ARG A 106 -9.05 -2.26 -21.65
N MET A 107 -8.37 -2.04 -20.54
CA MET A 107 -8.90 -2.28 -19.19
C MET A 107 -9.51 -1.00 -18.64
N LEU A 108 -10.65 -1.05 -17.98
CA LEU A 108 -11.32 0.12 -17.39
C LEU A 108 -10.84 0.40 -15.97
N THR A 109 -10.96 1.65 -15.53
CA THR A 109 -10.65 2.06 -14.14
C THR A 109 -11.38 1.20 -13.10
N GLY A 110 -12.63 0.80 -13.37
CA GLY A 110 -13.40 -0.06 -12.48
C GLY A 110 -12.74 -1.44 -12.27
N GLU A 111 -12.15 -2.01 -13.32
CA GLU A 111 -11.47 -3.30 -13.27
C GLU A 111 -10.17 -3.21 -12.45
N VAL A 112 -9.39 -2.13 -12.64
CA VAL A 112 -8.16 -1.87 -11.85
C VAL A 112 -8.50 -1.65 -10.37
N LYS A 113 -9.58 -0.92 -10.08
CA LYS A 113 -10.06 -0.71 -8.71
C LYS A 113 -10.56 -2.00 -8.06
N GLU A 114 -11.19 -2.89 -8.83
CA GLU A 114 -11.62 -4.20 -8.35
C GLU A 114 -10.41 -5.10 -8.04
N GLU A 115 -9.40 -5.12 -8.91
CA GLU A 115 -8.16 -5.86 -8.70
C GLU A 115 -7.44 -5.38 -7.43
N LEU A 116 -7.29 -4.07 -7.25
CA LEU A 116 -6.71 -3.52 -6.02
C LEU A 116 -7.57 -3.88 -4.80
N GLY A 117 -8.89 -3.75 -4.89
CA GLY A 117 -9.80 -4.07 -3.81
C GLY A 117 -9.66 -5.50 -3.32
N LYS A 118 -9.66 -6.47 -4.26
CA LYS A 118 -9.44 -7.89 -3.97
C LYS A 118 -8.11 -8.11 -3.27
N ARG A 119 -7.02 -7.53 -3.79
CA ARG A 119 -5.68 -7.72 -3.22
C ARG A 119 -5.56 -7.13 -1.82
N LEU A 120 -6.07 -5.92 -1.59
CA LEU A 120 -6.06 -5.32 -0.25
C LEU A 120 -6.93 -6.11 0.73
N THR A 121 -8.10 -6.58 0.31
CA THR A 121 -8.96 -7.42 1.16
C THR A 121 -8.25 -8.70 1.58
N GLU A 122 -7.56 -9.39 0.67
CA GLU A 122 -6.79 -10.59 1.00
C GLU A 122 -5.72 -10.30 2.05
N ILE A 123 -4.88 -9.27 1.83
CA ILE A 123 -3.84 -8.85 2.77
C ILE A 123 -4.46 -8.50 4.12
N MET A 124 -5.59 -7.80 4.10
CA MET A 124 -6.27 -7.34 5.31
C MET A 124 -6.80 -8.49 6.15
N LEU A 125 -7.50 -9.45 5.53
CA LEU A 125 -8.05 -10.60 6.24
C LEU A 125 -6.92 -11.46 6.82
N ASN A 126 -5.83 -11.66 6.08
CA ASN A 126 -4.64 -12.35 6.58
C ASN A 126 -4.02 -11.62 7.78
N HIS A 127 -3.90 -10.29 7.72
CA HIS A 127 -3.42 -9.48 8.83
C HIS A 127 -4.32 -9.59 10.06
N GLN A 128 -5.64 -9.45 9.89
CA GLN A 128 -6.62 -9.50 10.97
C GLN A 128 -6.67 -10.89 11.62
N ALA A 129 -6.57 -11.96 10.84
CA ALA A 129 -6.47 -13.33 11.35
C ALA A 129 -5.16 -13.56 12.11
N ALA A 130 -4.02 -13.07 11.61
CA ALA A 130 -2.76 -13.14 12.34
C ALA A 130 -2.82 -12.35 13.65
N LYS A 131 -3.43 -11.15 13.64
CA LYS A 131 -3.60 -10.28 14.79
C LYS A 131 -4.53 -10.89 15.84
N SER A 132 -5.59 -11.60 15.45
CA SER A 132 -6.50 -12.25 16.41
C SER A 132 -5.84 -13.40 17.19
N GLY A 133 -4.79 -14.00 16.63
CA GLY A 133 -3.97 -14.99 17.32
C GLY A 133 -2.94 -14.41 18.31
N VAL A 134 -2.79 -13.08 18.40
CA VAL A 134 -1.84 -12.43 19.30
C VAL A 134 -2.46 -12.31 20.70
N THR A 135 -1.95 -13.09 21.66
CA THR A 135 -2.38 -13.04 23.07
C THR A 135 -1.53 -12.07 23.90
N ASP A 136 -2.00 -11.73 25.10
CA ASP A 136 -1.25 -10.91 26.05
C ASP A 136 0.09 -11.57 26.43
N GLU A 137 0.15 -12.90 26.52
CA GLU A 137 1.38 -13.64 26.77
C GLU A 137 2.36 -13.50 25.62
N VAL A 138 1.89 -13.54 24.37
CA VAL A 138 2.73 -13.30 23.19
C VAL A 138 3.29 -11.88 23.22
N VAL A 139 2.45 -10.87 23.47
CA VAL A 139 2.89 -9.47 23.60
C VAL A 139 3.92 -9.33 24.71
N HIS A 140 3.64 -9.88 25.88
CA HIS A 140 4.54 -9.84 27.03
C HIS A 140 5.88 -10.50 26.71
N GLU A 141 5.87 -11.67 26.08
CA GLU A 141 7.08 -12.36 25.66
C GLU A 141 7.88 -11.52 24.66
N TYR A 142 7.25 -10.88 23.67
CA TYR A 142 7.95 -9.99 22.73
C TYR A 142 8.55 -8.76 23.41
N MET A 143 7.86 -8.18 24.40
CA MET A 143 8.32 -6.98 25.12
C MET A 143 9.33 -7.28 26.24
N LYS A 144 9.49 -8.54 26.63
CA LYS A 144 10.44 -8.98 27.65
C LYS A 144 11.89 -8.87 27.15
N ILE A 145 12.73 -8.21 27.94
CA ILE A 145 14.19 -8.22 27.75
C ILE A 145 14.70 -9.64 27.98
N ARG A 146 15.16 -10.30 26.93
CA ARG A 146 15.66 -11.69 26.97
C ARG A 146 16.73 -11.93 25.91
N PRO A 147 17.60 -12.94 26.09
CA PRO A 147 18.52 -13.36 25.04
C PRO A 147 17.75 -13.80 23.79
N LEU A 148 18.16 -13.33 22.62
CA LEU A 148 17.66 -13.85 21.35
C LEU A 148 18.39 -15.15 20.99
N ARG A 149 17.86 -15.87 19.99
CA ARG A 149 18.46 -17.13 19.50
C ARG A 149 19.82 -16.95 18.79
N PHE A 150 20.33 -15.74 18.74
CA PHE A 150 21.63 -15.41 18.16
C PHE A 150 22.64 -15.19 19.27
N LYS A 151 23.77 -15.90 19.20
CA LYS A 151 24.95 -15.56 19.97
C LYS A 151 25.72 -14.51 19.16
N ARG A 152 25.97 -13.36 19.78
CA ARG A 152 26.86 -12.34 19.23
C ARG A 152 28.31 -12.78 19.34
#